data_AF-A0A9Q0PQJ7-F1
#
_entry.id   AF-A0A9Q0PQJ7-F1
#
_cell.length_a   1.000
_cell.length_b   1.000
_cell.length_c   1.000
_cell.angle_alpha   90.00
_cell.angle_beta   90.00
_cell.angle_gamma   90.00
#
_symmetry.space_group_name_H-M   'P 1'
#
loop_
_entity.id
_entity.type
_entity.pdbx_description
1 polymer ?
#
loop_
_entity_poly.entity_id
_entity_poly.type
_entity_poly.pdbx_seq_one_letter_code
_entity_poly.pdbx_strand_id
1 'polypeptide(L)'
;MATTTNCYGETEPISGMTYPGAYPDQMRVVDAVIRDMHHPPYLLDITMLSELRKDAHPSIYSGDLSPQQRADPVGSADCSHWCLPGLPDTWNQLFYAALFFQL
;
A
#
# COMPACT_ATOMS: atom_id res chain seq x y z
N MET A 1 -3.22 -20.13 2.72
CA MET A 1 -3.31 -19.11 3.79
C MET A 1 -4.55 -18.28 3.49
N ALA A 2 -5.40 -18.04 4.47
CA ALA A 2 -6.65 -17.30 4.26
C ALA A 2 -6.31 -15.88 3.78
N THR A 3 -6.67 -15.55 2.55
CA THR A 3 -6.66 -14.18 2.05
C THR A 3 -7.75 -13.43 2.79
N THR A 4 -7.41 -12.80 3.91
CA THR A 4 -8.32 -11.88 4.59
C THR A 4 -8.68 -10.76 3.61
N THR A 5 -9.95 -10.53 3.36
CA THR A 5 -10.40 -9.52 2.37
C THR A 5 -10.28 -8.09 2.91
N ASN A 6 -10.14 -7.92 4.23
CA ASN A 6 -9.94 -6.63 4.90
C ASN A 6 -8.63 -6.61 5.69
N CYS A 7 -8.25 -5.45 6.22
CA CYS A 7 -7.07 -5.18 7.05
C CYS A 7 -7.35 -5.17 8.56
N TYR A 8 -8.58 -5.50 8.98
CA TYR A 8 -8.95 -5.43 10.40
C TYR A 8 -8.31 -6.57 11.19
N GLY A 9 -7.66 -6.23 12.31
CA GLY A 9 -7.00 -7.19 13.18
C GLY A 9 -5.61 -7.64 12.69
N GLU A 10 -5.15 -7.11 11.57
CA GLU A 10 -3.81 -7.38 11.05
C GLU A 10 -2.80 -6.48 11.77
N THR A 11 -1.82 -7.07 12.45
CA THR A 11 -0.86 -6.33 13.28
C THR A 11 0.59 -6.57 12.90
N GLU A 12 0.82 -7.44 11.91
CA GLU A 12 2.16 -7.76 11.41
C GLU A 12 2.18 -7.73 9.87
N PRO A 13 3.32 -7.38 9.26
CA PRO A 13 3.49 -7.50 7.83
C PRO A 13 3.27 -8.93 7.35
N ILE A 14 2.81 -9.08 6.11
CA ILE A 14 2.71 -10.37 5.46
C ILE A 14 4.13 -10.96 5.33
N SER A 15 4.32 -12.16 5.86
CA SER A 15 5.60 -12.86 5.83
C SER A 15 5.90 -13.42 4.43
N GLY A 16 7.16 -13.27 3.99
CA GLY A 16 7.68 -13.80 2.74
C GLY A 16 7.89 -12.73 1.66
N MET A 17 8.36 -13.17 0.49
CA MET A 17 8.52 -12.33 -0.71
C MET A 17 7.44 -12.58 -1.76
N THR A 18 6.48 -13.46 -1.45
CA THR A 18 5.44 -13.85 -2.39
C THR A 18 4.31 -12.83 -2.33
N TYR A 19 4.19 -12.07 -3.41
CA TYR A 19 3.13 -11.10 -3.61
C TYR A 19 1.74 -11.79 -3.44
N PRO A 20 0.88 -11.33 -2.51
CA PRO A 20 -0.38 -12.02 -2.20
C PRO A 20 -1.44 -11.87 -3.29
N GLY A 21 -1.36 -10.81 -4.10
CA GLY A 21 -2.31 -10.47 -5.16
C GLY A 21 -1.87 -10.91 -6.56
N ALA A 22 -2.55 -10.42 -7.60
CA ALA A 22 -2.02 -10.39 -8.96
C ALA A 22 -1.59 -8.95 -9.29
N TYR A 23 -0.40 -8.77 -9.88
CA TYR A 23 0.10 -7.44 -10.24
C TYR A 23 -0.98 -6.72 -11.06
N PRO A 24 -1.42 -5.52 -10.66
CA PRO A 24 -2.64 -4.94 -11.24
C PRO A 24 -2.45 -4.71 -12.73
N ASP A 25 -3.46 -5.03 -13.54
CA ASP A 25 -3.39 -4.81 -14.98
C ASP A 25 -3.16 -3.33 -15.33
N GLN A 26 -3.63 -2.42 -14.46
CA GLN A 26 -3.39 -0.98 -14.55
C GLN A 26 -1.89 -0.66 -14.48
N MET A 27 -1.13 -1.43 -13.70
CA MET A 27 0.28 -1.20 -13.52
C MET A 27 1.08 -1.62 -14.77
N ARG A 28 0.60 -2.65 -15.51
CA ARG A 28 1.11 -2.97 -16.86
C ARG A 28 0.89 -1.84 -17.86
N VAL A 29 -0.22 -1.09 -17.74
CA VAL A 29 -0.47 0.09 -18.57
C VAL A 29 0.52 1.20 -18.24
N VAL A 30 0.78 1.44 -16.95
CA VAL A 30 1.80 2.41 -16.51
C VAL A 30 3.18 2.05 -17.09
N ASP A 31 3.59 0.78 -16.99
CA ASP A 31 4.86 0.30 -17.54
C ASP A 31 4.95 0.51 -19.06
N ALA A 32 3.88 0.15 -19.79
CA ALA A 32 3.83 0.30 -21.23
C ALA A 32 3.94 1.78 -21.65
N VAL A 33 3.19 2.66 -20.99
CA VAL A 33 3.21 4.10 -21.29
C VAL A 33 4.55 4.71 -20.97
N ILE A 34 5.15 4.42 -19.80
CA ILE A 34 6.46 4.96 -19.41
C ILE A 34 7.55 4.51 -20.38
N ARG A 35 7.55 3.24 -20.79
CA ARG A 35 8.52 2.70 -21.76
C ARG A 35 8.46 3.42 -23.11
N ASP A 36 7.29 3.86 -23.52
CA ASP A 36 7.07 4.48 -24.82
C ASP A 36 7.27 6.02 -24.79
N MET A 37 7.58 6.61 -23.62
CA MET A 37 7.86 8.05 -23.50
C MET A 37 9.24 8.43 -24.04
N HIS A 38 9.35 9.61 -24.68
CA HIS A 38 10.64 10.16 -25.11
C HIS A 38 11.56 10.55 -23.93
N HIS A 39 10.97 10.98 -22.81
CA HIS A 39 11.69 11.28 -21.57
C HIS A 39 11.00 10.53 -20.43
N PRO A 40 11.35 9.25 -20.20
CA PRO A 40 10.66 8.43 -19.20
C PRO A 40 10.92 9.00 -17.80
N PRO A 41 9.87 9.20 -16.98
CA PRO A 41 10.06 9.53 -15.57
C PRO A 41 10.62 8.32 -14.82
N TYR A 42 11.27 8.58 -13.69
CA TYR A 42 11.61 7.53 -12.73
C TYR A 42 10.34 7.05 -12.04
N LEU A 43 9.96 5.79 -12.26
CA LEU A 43 8.86 5.16 -11.54
C LEU A 43 9.36 4.60 -10.21
N LEU A 44 8.94 5.22 -9.11
CA LEU A 44 9.15 4.66 -7.79
C LEU A 44 8.13 3.54 -7.54
N ASP A 45 8.46 2.30 -7.93
CA ASP A 45 7.58 1.15 -7.74
C ASP A 45 7.55 0.70 -6.27
N ILE A 46 6.56 1.20 -5.55
CA ILE A 46 6.27 0.85 -4.15
C ILE A 46 5.20 -0.24 -4.02
N THR A 47 4.73 -0.83 -5.11
CA THR A 47 3.52 -1.69 -5.14
C THR A 47 3.70 -2.93 -4.26
N MET A 48 4.71 -3.75 -4.56
CA MET A 48 4.97 -5.00 -3.82
C MET A 48 5.25 -4.74 -2.34
N LEU A 49 6.09 -3.75 -2.03
CA LEU A 49 6.42 -3.38 -0.65
C LEU A 49 5.15 -2.99 0.12
N SER A 50 4.26 -2.21 -0.52
CA SER A 50 3.04 -1.71 0.14
C SER A 50 2.03 -2.82 0.39
N GLU A 51 1.93 -3.80 -0.50
CA GLU A 51 1.01 -4.92 -0.32
C GLU A 51 1.39 -5.87 0.80
N LEU A 52 2.68 -5.95 1.13
CA LEU A 52 3.14 -6.71 2.29
C LEU A 52 2.74 -6.04 3.61
N ARG A 53 2.25 -4.80 3.59
CA ARG A 53 2.05 -3.95 4.77
C ARG A 53 0.60 -3.78 5.16
N LYS A 54 -0.15 -4.88 5.14
CA LYS A 54 -1.55 -4.94 5.56
C LYS A 54 -1.79 -4.41 6.98
N ASP A 55 -0.78 -4.51 7.83
CA ASP A 55 -0.72 -3.99 9.21
C ASP A 55 -0.70 -2.46 9.31
N ALA A 56 -0.36 -1.75 8.23
CA ALA A 56 -0.11 -0.32 8.28
C ALA A 56 -1.35 0.56 7.98
N HIS A 57 -2.51 -0.05 7.80
CA HIS A 57 -3.77 0.66 7.52
C HIS A 57 -4.46 1.18 8.80
N PRO A 58 -5.21 2.29 8.74
CA PRO A 58 -6.02 2.79 9.85
C PRO A 58 -7.13 1.83 10.30
N SER A 59 -7.64 0.99 9.41
CA SER A 59 -8.76 0.09 9.70
C SER A 59 -9.97 0.87 10.24
N ILE A 60 -10.51 0.51 11.41
CA ILE A 60 -11.65 1.20 12.06
C ILE A 60 -11.27 2.48 12.82
N TYR A 61 -10.01 2.90 12.74
CA TYR A 61 -9.48 4.09 13.40
C TYR A 61 -9.36 5.29 12.44
N SER A 62 -9.90 5.19 11.22
CA SER A 62 -9.99 6.31 10.28
C SER A 62 -11.20 7.21 10.59
N GLY A 63 -11.00 8.52 10.45
CA GLY A 63 -12.07 9.52 10.51
C GLY A 63 -12.97 9.47 11.76
N ASP A 64 -14.17 10.03 11.63
CA ASP A 64 -15.18 10.09 12.70
C ASP A 64 -16.22 8.99 12.53
N LEU A 65 -15.79 7.72 12.67
CA LEU A 65 -16.72 6.59 12.70
C LEU A 65 -17.51 6.55 14.01
N SER A 66 -18.85 6.40 13.89
CA SER A 66 -19.74 6.18 15.02
C SER A 66 -19.42 4.85 15.73
N PRO A 67 -19.86 4.67 17.00
CA PRO A 67 -19.67 3.41 17.71
C PRO A 67 -20.22 2.19 16.95
N GLN A 68 -21.36 2.35 16.25
CA GLN A 68 -21.95 1.28 15.44
C GLN A 68 -21.09 0.97 14.21
N GLN A 69 -20.52 1.99 13.55
CA GLN A 69 -19.63 1.78 12.41
C GLN A 69 -18.34 1.08 12.86
N ARG A 70 -17.72 1.52 13.96
CA ARG A 70 -16.51 0.86 14.48
C ARG A 70 -16.75 -0.60 14.89
N ALA A 71 -17.99 -0.94 15.26
CA ALA A 71 -18.40 -2.31 15.58
C ALA A 71 -18.65 -3.19 14.33
N ASP A 72 -18.62 -2.62 13.12
CA ASP A 72 -18.70 -3.33 11.83
C ASP A 72 -17.43 -3.10 10.97
N PRO A 73 -16.30 -3.76 11.31
CA PRO A 73 -15.07 -3.62 10.53
C PRO A 73 -15.16 -4.14 9.09
N VAL A 74 -16.19 -4.91 8.74
CA VAL A 74 -16.38 -5.38 7.36
C VAL A 74 -16.84 -4.24 6.47
N GLY A 75 -17.77 -3.41 6.97
CA GLY A 75 -18.29 -2.26 6.23
C GLY A 75 -17.52 -0.97 6.42
N SER A 76 -16.76 -0.82 7.52
CA SER A 76 -16.17 0.48 7.90
C SER A 76 -14.65 0.53 7.92
N ALA A 77 -13.94 -0.60 7.79
CA ALA A 77 -12.48 -0.56 7.86
C ALA A 77 -11.88 0.13 6.64
N ASP A 78 -11.07 1.16 6.88
CA ASP A 78 -10.27 1.79 5.84
C ASP A 78 -8.98 1.01 5.63
N CYS A 79 -8.92 0.31 4.49
CA CYS A 79 -7.76 -0.44 4.01
C CYS A 79 -7.16 0.19 2.75
N SER A 80 -7.40 1.48 2.54
CA SER A 80 -6.93 2.24 1.38
C SER A 80 -5.93 3.33 1.77
N HIS A 81 -6.12 3.93 2.94
CA HIS A 81 -5.20 4.91 3.51
C HIS A 81 -4.18 4.25 4.45
N TRP A 82 -3.25 5.04 4.95
CA TRP A 82 -2.15 4.58 5.80
C TRP A 82 -2.08 5.38 7.08
N CYS A 83 -1.76 4.71 8.18
CA CYS A 83 -1.41 5.38 9.43
C CYS A 83 -0.14 6.23 9.27
N LEU A 84 -0.06 7.30 10.05
CA LEU A 84 1.16 8.11 10.22
C LEU A 84 1.50 8.20 11.72
N PRO A 85 2.76 7.91 12.13
CA PRO A 85 3.85 7.38 11.29
C PRO A 85 3.55 5.97 10.76
N GLY A 86 4.12 5.60 9.62
CA GLY A 86 3.80 4.33 8.96
C GLY A 86 4.44 4.10 7.59
N LEU A 87 3.78 3.31 6.74
CA LEU A 87 4.29 2.94 5.42
C LEU A 87 4.69 4.14 4.53
N PRO A 88 3.93 5.27 4.48
CA PRO A 88 4.31 6.42 3.68
C PRO A 88 5.69 7.01 4.06
N ASP A 89 6.15 6.81 5.30
CA ASP A 89 7.48 7.26 5.70
C ASP A 89 8.56 6.46 4.95
N THR A 90 8.36 5.16 4.71
CA THR A 90 9.27 4.35 3.89
C THR A 90 9.28 4.81 2.44
N TRP A 91 8.12 5.16 1.88
CA TRP A 91 8.05 5.73 0.52
C TRP A 91 8.87 7.02 0.41
N ASN A 92 8.76 7.90 1.43
CA ASN A 92 9.54 9.13 1.49
C ASN A 92 11.05 8.87 1.61
N GLN A 93 11.47 7.84 2.36
CA GLN A 93 12.88 7.44 2.42
C GLN A 93 13.39 6.92 1.08
N LEU A 94 12.61 6.10 0.38
CA LEU A 94 12.97 5.60 -0.95
C LEU A 94 13.02 6.73 -1.99
N PHE A 95 12.07 7.66 -1.93
CA PHE A 95 12.05 8.85 -2.78
C PHE A 95 13.28 9.73 -2.53
N TYR A 96 13.61 9.99 -1.27
CA TYR A 96 14.83 10.73 -0.89
C TYR A 96 16.08 10.02 -1.42
N ALA A 97 16.15 8.69 -1.30
CA ALA A 97 17.25 7.90 -1.83
C ALA A 97 17.35 8.00 -3.36
N ALA A 98 16.23 7.89 -4.09
CA ALA A 98 16.19 8.03 -5.54
C ALA A 98 16.63 9.41 -6.03
N LEU A 99 16.23 10.48 -5.31
CA LEU A 99 16.60 11.86 -5.65
C LEU A 99 18.09 12.17 -5.47
N PHE A 100 18.67 11.74 -4.35
CA PHE A 100 20.00 12.21 -3.93
C PHE A 100 21.12 11.17 -4.10
N PHE A 101 20.76 9.89 -4.21
CA PHE A 101 21.75 8.79 -4.28
C PHE A 101 21.64 7.96 -5.56
N GLN A 102 20.77 8.34 -6.50
CA GLN A 102 20.58 7.68 -7.80
C GLN A 102 20.44 6.15 -7.67
N LEU A 103 19.40 5.72 -6.95
CA LEU A 103 18.94 4.32 -6.96
C LEU A 103 18.49 3.87 -8.36
#